data_AF-A0A4Z2H133-F1
#
_entry.id   AF-A0A4Z2H133-F1
#
_cell.length_a   1.000
_cell.length_b   1.000
_cell.length_c   1.000
_cell.angle_alpha   90.00
_cell.angle_beta   90.00
_cell.angle_gamma   90.00
#
_symmetry.space_group_name_H-M   'P 1'
#
loop_
_entity.id
_entity.type
_entity.pdbx_description
1 polymer ?
#
loop_
_entity_poly.entity_id
_entity_poly.type
_entity_poly.pdbx_seq_one_letter_code
_entity_poly.pdbx_strand_id
1 'polypeptide(L)'
;MFCFGQDEEEEQPHSSVTKVVVEEKKKIISNLDEVDVDHLDNAKQDVDDEYSDASFNRGLQSYYAVAHAVSETVDSQSSLLVNGQLKQYQIKGLEWLVSLYNNNLNGILADEMGLGKTIQTIALITHLMEHKRVNGPFLIIVPLS
;
A
#
# COMPACT_ATOMS: atom_id res chain seq x y z
N MET A 1 20.28 -43.95 25.77
CA MET A 1 21.49 -44.80 25.60
C MET A 1 21.79 -44.80 24.11
N PHE A 2 22.89 -44.12 23.73
CA PHE A 2 23.50 -43.99 22.39
C PHE A 2 22.74 -43.19 21.31
N CYS A 3 23.38 -42.39 20.45
CA CYS A 3 24.65 -41.66 20.50
C CYS A 3 24.65 -40.65 19.34
N PHE A 4 25.30 -39.51 19.56
CA PHE A 4 25.71 -38.50 18.57
C PHE A 4 26.79 -38.99 17.59
N GLY A 5 26.89 -38.31 16.44
CA GLY A 5 28.03 -38.27 15.51
C GLY A 5 27.55 -38.04 14.07
N GLN A 6 27.34 -36.77 13.66
CA GLN A 6 28.24 -35.89 12.87
C GLN A 6 28.25 -36.21 11.37
N ASP A 7 27.86 -35.21 10.56
CA ASP A 7 28.36 -34.83 9.23
C ASP A 7 27.46 -33.65 8.77
N GLU A 8 27.90 -32.40 8.96
CA GLU A 8 28.56 -31.50 7.99
C GLU A 8 27.58 -30.58 7.22
N GLU A 9 28.05 -29.37 6.98
CA GLU A 9 27.35 -28.16 6.54
C GLU A 9 26.82 -28.26 5.10
N GLU A 10 25.69 -27.60 4.81
CA GLU A 10 25.50 -26.95 3.51
C GLU A 10 24.58 -25.72 3.64
N GLU A 11 25.23 -24.56 3.65
CA GLU A 11 24.65 -23.23 3.58
C GLU A 11 24.18 -22.97 2.14
N GLN A 12 22.86 -22.93 1.90
CA GLN A 12 22.29 -22.67 0.57
C GLN A 12 21.86 -21.19 0.46
N PRO A 13 22.33 -20.44 -0.57
CA PRO A 13 22.25 -18.99 -0.59
C PRO A 13 20.89 -18.47 -1.09
N HIS A 14 20.15 -17.75 -0.23
CA HIS A 14 19.02 -16.89 -0.58
C HIS A 14 19.47 -15.66 -1.40
N SER A 15 19.89 -15.85 -2.66
CA SER A 15 20.30 -14.72 -3.53
C SER A 15 19.64 -14.70 -4.92
N SER A 16 18.80 -15.69 -5.24
CA SER A 16 18.23 -15.88 -6.58
C SER A 16 16.85 -15.28 -6.79
N VAL A 17 16.06 -15.02 -5.73
CA VAL A 17 14.69 -14.48 -5.87
C VAL A 17 14.69 -12.95 -6.09
N THR A 18 15.64 -12.24 -5.48
CA THR A 18 15.72 -10.77 -5.54
C THR A 18 16.14 -10.26 -6.91
N LYS A 19 16.92 -11.04 -7.68
CA LYS A 19 17.38 -10.62 -9.02
C LYS A 19 16.26 -10.64 -10.05
N VAL A 20 15.37 -11.64 -9.99
CA VAL A 20 14.26 -11.79 -10.94
C VAL A 20 13.26 -10.65 -10.80
N VAL A 21 12.93 -10.23 -9.57
CA VAL A 21 11.99 -9.12 -9.32
C VAL A 21 12.57 -7.76 -9.72
N VAL A 22 13.89 -7.57 -9.58
CA VAL A 22 14.57 -6.31 -9.96
C VAL A 22 14.67 -6.19 -11.48
N GLU A 23 14.86 -7.28 -12.21
CA GLU A 23 14.93 -7.28 -13.67
C GLU A 23 13.55 -7.03 -14.33
N GLU A 24 12.48 -7.62 -13.80
CA GLU A 24 11.12 -7.29 -14.25
C GLU A 24 10.78 -5.81 -13.99
N LYS A 25 11.13 -5.28 -12.81
CA LYS A 25 10.92 -3.86 -12.49
C LYS A 25 11.72 -2.93 -13.40
N LYS A 26 12.95 -3.31 -13.79
CA LYS A 26 13.77 -2.49 -14.70
C LYS A 26 13.23 -2.48 -16.14
N LYS A 27 12.59 -3.57 -16.57
CA LYS A 27 11.94 -3.67 -17.89
C LYS A 27 10.62 -2.91 -17.97
N ILE A 28 9.91 -2.75 -16.84
CA ILE A 28 8.70 -1.92 -16.76
C ILE A 28 9.07 -0.43 -16.83
N ILE A 29 10.17 -0.01 -16.18
CA ILE A 29 10.62 1.40 -16.18
C ILE A 29 11.17 1.82 -17.56
N SER A 30 11.76 0.92 -18.35
CA SER A 30 12.33 1.25 -19.67
C SER A 30 11.33 1.29 -20.82
N ASN A 31 10.07 0.88 -20.60
CA ASN A 31 9.04 0.82 -21.63
C ASN A 31 7.99 1.95 -21.50
N LEU A 32 8.30 3.02 -20.75
CA LEU A 32 7.41 4.17 -20.56
C LEU A 32 7.63 5.32 -21.55
N ASP A 33 8.26 5.04 -22.69
CA ASP A 33 8.17 5.90 -23.85
C ASP A 33 6.94 5.45 -24.66
N GLU A 34 5.88 6.26 -24.63
CA GLU A 34 4.54 6.04 -25.23
C GLU A 34 3.54 5.25 -24.37
N VAL A 35 3.03 5.88 -23.31
CA VAL A 35 1.70 5.52 -22.80
C VAL A 35 0.71 6.57 -23.30
N ASP A 36 -0.10 6.14 -24.25
CA ASP A 36 -1.18 6.87 -24.89
C ASP A 36 -2.11 7.51 -23.84
N VAL A 37 -2.36 8.82 -23.96
CA VAL A 37 -2.88 9.69 -22.89
C VAL A 37 -4.41 9.62 -22.74
N ASP A 38 -5.10 8.80 -23.54
CA ASP A 38 -6.54 8.99 -23.78
C ASP A 38 -7.51 8.26 -22.84
N HIS A 39 -7.09 7.56 -21.78
CA HIS A 39 -8.05 6.81 -20.95
C HIS A 39 -7.81 6.84 -19.42
N LEU A 40 -7.71 8.03 -18.80
CA LEU A 40 -7.83 8.18 -17.35
C LEU A 40 -8.77 9.34 -16.97
N ASP A 41 -10.04 9.24 -17.37
CA ASP A 41 -11.00 10.35 -17.29
C ASP A 41 -11.81 10.46 -15.98
N ASN A 42 -11.48 9.72 -14.91
CA ASN A 42 -12.38 9.64 -13.72
C ASN A 42 -11.77 10.02 -12.36
N ALA A 43 -10.60 10.65 -12.30
CA ALA A 43 -10.06 11.21 -11.04
C ALA A 43 -9.82 12.72 -11.16
N LYS A 44 -10.78 13.46 -11.70
CA LYS A 44 -10.79 14.92 -11.60
C LYS A 44 -11.31 15.29 -10.21
N GLN A 45 -10.39 15.52 -9.26
CA GLN A 45 -10.70 16.38 -8.12
C GLN A 45 -10.27 17.78 -8.52
N ASP A 46 -11.26 18.69 -8.59
CA ASP A 46 -11.05 20.11 -8.80
C ASP A 46 -10.46 20.68 -7.50
N VAL A 47 -9.13 20.61 -7.39
CA VAL A 47 -8.38 21.38 -6.40
C VAL A 47 -8.15 22.75 -7.05
N ASP A 48 -9.14 23.63 -6.96
CA ASP A 48 -9.08 25.01 -7.46
C ASP A 48 -8.13 25.85 -6.59
N ASP A 49 -6.83 25.59 -6.69
CA ASP A 49 -5.81 26.45 -6.13
C ASP A 49 -5.40 27.47 -7.19
N GLU A 50 -5.86 28.71 -7.01
CA GLU A 50 -5.66 29.95 -7.80
C GLU A 50 -4.18 30.31 -8.10
N TYR A 51 -3.22 29.45 -7.71
CA TYR A 51 -1.79 29.67 -7.85
C TYR A 51 -1.00 28.48 -8.46
N SER A 52 -1.68 27.50 -9.08
CA SER A 52 -1.01 26.33 -9.64
C SER A 52 -0.78 26.43 -11.16
N ASP A 53 0.48 26.40 -11.58
CA ASP A 53 0.87 26.31 -12.99
C ASP A 53 0.39 24.96 -13.59
N ALA A 54 -0.11 24.96 -14.82
CA ALA A 54 -0.68 23.76 -15.47
C ALA A 54 0.36 22.62 -15.59
N SER A 55 1.64 22.97 -15.67
CA SER A 55 2.76 22.03 -15.65
C SER A 55 2.87 21.28 -14.32
N PHE A 56 2.66 21.97 -13.19
CA PHE A 56 2.73 21.39 -11.86
C PHE A 56 1.57 20.40 -11.62
N ASN A 57 0.36 20.76 -12.05
CA ASN A 57 -0.82 19.87 -11.95
C ASN A 57 -0.63 18.56 -12.73
N ARG A 58 -0.05 18.63 -13.94
CA ARG A 58 0.25 17.43 -14.74
C ARG A 58 1.31 16.55 -14.08
N GLY A 59 2.30 17.16 -13.43
CA GLY A 59 3.30 16.45 -12.62
C GLY A 59 2.69 15.74 -11.41
N LEU A 60 1.78 16.40 -10.69
CA LEU A 60 1.09 15.80 -9.54
C LEU A 60 0.17 14.64 -9.93
N GLN A 61 -0.58 14.78 -11.03
CA GLN A 61 -1.41 13.70 -11.56
C GLN A 61 -0.56 12.49 -11.97
N SER A 62 0.58 12.73 -12.63
CA SER A 62 1.51 11.66 -12.99
C SER A 62 2.08 10.96 -11.75
N TYR A 63 2.48 11.73 -10.73
CA TYR A 63 2.98 11.16 -9.48
C TYR A 63 1.93 10.27 -8.79
N TYR A 64 0.69 10.75 -8.68
CA TYR A 64 -0.39 10.00 -8.03
C TYR A 64 -0.68 8.69 -8.78
N ALA A 65 -0.77 8.75 -10.11
CA ALA A 65 -1.00 7.57 -10.95
C ALA A 65 0.12 6.54 -10.78
N VAL A 66 1.38 6.97 -10.68
CA VAL A 66 2.52 6.07 -10.48
C VAL A 66 2.51 5.48 -9.06
N ALA A 67 2.25 6.29 -8.02
CA ALA A 67 2.20 5.82 -6.64
C ALA A 67 1.05 4.84 -6.37
N HIS A 68 -0.05 4.98 -7.11
CA HIS A 68 -1.25 4.15 -7.01
C HIS A 68 -1.45 3.23 -8.22
N ALA A 69 -0.36 2.86 -8.91
CA ALA A 69 -0.40 2.04 -10.11
C ALA A 69 -1.11 0.69 -9.89
N VAL A 70 -0.95 0.10 -8.70
CA VAL A 70 -1.75 -1.06 -8.26
C VAL A 70 -2.77 -0.58 -7.22
N SER A 71 -4.03 -0.44 -7.61
CA SER A 71 -5.14 -0.09 -6.71
C SER A 71 -6.23 -1.16 -6.76
N GLU A 72 -6.88 -1.36 -5.61
CA GLU A 72 -8.06 -2.21 -5.49
C GLU A 72 -9.15 -1.39 -4.80
N THR A 73 -10.40 -1.55 -5.22
CA THR A 73 -11.53 -0.88 -4.59
C THR A 73 -11.87 -1.59 -3.28
N VAL A 74 -12.07 -0.80 -2.22
CA VAL A 74 -12.51 -1.30 -0.92
C VAL A 74 -13.90 -0.77 -0.64
N ASP A 75 -14.92 -1.58 -0.92
CA ASP A 75 -16.32 -1.16 -0.81
C ASP A 75 -16.90 -1.36 0.61
N SER A 76 -16.25 -2.20 1.43
CA SER A 76 -16.74 -2.54 2.76
C SER A 76 -15.61 -2.90 3.72
N GLN A 77 -15.90 -2.78 5.02
CA GLN A 77 -14.95 -3.17 6.08
C GLN A 77 -14.80 -4.70 6.18
N SER A 78 -13.64 -5.14 6.66
CA SER A 78 -13.38 -6.54 7.02
C SER A 78 -14.43 -7.09 8.00
N SER A 79 -14.80 -8.37 7.83
CA SER A 79 -15.76 -9.06 8.70
C SER A 79 -15.25 -9.22 10.14
N LEU A 80 -13.94 -9.10 10.35
CA LEU A 80 -13.29 -9.12 11.66
C LEU A 80 -13.55 -7.83 12.47
N LEU A 81 -13.91 -6.74 11.80
CA LEU A 81 -14.21 -5.46 12.43
C LEU A 81 -15.70 -5.42 12.80
N VAL A 82 -15.99 -5.61 14.09
CA VAL A 82 -17.35 -5.70 14.65
C VAL A 82 -17.65 -4.53 15.60
N ASN A 83 -18.92 -4.38 16.00
CA ASN A 83 -19.39 -3.35 16.94
C ASN A 83 -19.22 -1.89 16.46
N GLY A 84 -19.10 -1.69 15.15
CA GLY A 84 -19.00 -0.39 14.53
C GLY A 84 -18.97 -0.52 13.02
N GLN A 85 -19.31 0.57 12.33
CA GLN A 85 -19.17 0.69 10.89
C GLN A 85 -18.21 1.83 10.56
N LEU A 86 -17.30 1.57 9.62
CA LEU A 86 -16.44 2.60 9.07
C LEU A 86 -17.28 3.66 8.36
N LYS A 87 -16.95 4.93 8.62
CA LYS A 87 -17.51 6.05 7.87
C LYS A 87 -16.91 6.09 6.46
N GLN A 88 -17.60 6.74 5.52
CA GLN A 88 -17.17 6.78 4.12
C GLN A 88 -15.75 7.32 3.93
N TYR A 89 -15.36 8.36 4.67
CA TYR A 89 -13.99 8.86 4.63
C TYR A 89 -12.96 7.86 5.17
N GLN A 90 -13.35 6.99 6.11
CA GLN A 90 -12.49 5.94 6.64
C GLN A 90 -12.35 4.78 5.65
N ILE A 91 -13.41 4.47 4.90
CA ILE A 91 -13.35 3.52 3.79
C ILE A 91 -12.40 4.03 2.70
N LYS A 92 -12.50 5.31 2.32
CA LYS A 92 -11.58 5.93 1.36
C LYS A 92 -10.13 5.96 1.87
N GLY A 93 -9.93 6.27 3.14
CA GLY A 93 -8.61 6.17 3.77
C GLY A 93 -8.06 4.75 3.79
N LEU A 94 -8.91 3.75 4.04
CA LEU A 94 -8.53 2.33 3.98
C LEU A 94 -8.14 1.91 2.56
N GLU A 95 -8.95 2.26 1.55
CA GLU A 95 -8.67 2.01 0.13
C GLU A 95 -7.29 2.58 -0.27
N TRP A 96 -7.00 3.81 0.17
CA TRP A 96 -5.72 4.45 -0.05
C TRP A 96 -4.55 3.70 0.62
N LEU A 97 -4.70 3.32 1.90
CA LEU A 97 -3.68 2.55 2.64
C LEU A 97 -3.41 1.18 2.00
N VAL A 98 -4.46 0.52 1.51
CA VAL A 98 -4.35 -0.77 0.82
C VAL A 98 -3.61 -0.62 -0.51
N SER A 99 -3.87 0.47 -1.25
CA SER A 99 -3.10 0.76 -2.46
C SER A 99 -1.63 1.00 -2.14
N LEU A 100 -1.29 1.74 -1.08
CA LEU A 100 0.11 1.90 -0.67
C LEU A 100 0.78 0.56 -0.34
N TYR A 101 0.07 -0.31 0.40
CA TYR A 101 0.55 -1.66 0.70
C TYR A 101 0.85 -2.46 -0.57
N ASN A 102 -0.06 -2.43 -1.55
CA ASN A 102 0.09 -3.13 -2.84
C ASN A 102 1.28 -2.61 -3.66
N ASN A 103 1.61 -1.32 -3.55
CA ASN A 103 2.74 -0.71 -4.25
C ASN A 103 4.06 -0.73 -3.45
N ASN A 104 4.09 -1.38 -2.28
CA ASN A 104 5.23 -1.39 -1.35
C ASN A 104 5.67 0.02 -0.94
N LEU A 105 4.72 0.93 -0.74
CA LEU A 105 4.95 2.31 -0.30
C LEU A 105 4.53 2.48 1.16
N ASN A 106 5.23 3.38 1.84
CA ASN A 106 4.86 3.82 3.19
C ASN A 106 3.92 5.03 3.09
N GLY A 107 3.02 5.18 4.07
CA GLY A 107 2.05 6.25 4.13
C GLY A 107 2.07 6.99 5.46
N ILE A 108 1.65 8.26 5.43
CA ILE A 108 1.40 9.08 6.62
C ILE A 108 -0.07 9.49 6.58
N LEU A 109 -0.83 9.14 7.62
CA LEU A 109 -2.19 9.66 7.80
C LEU A 109 -2.14 11.06 8.41
N ALA A 110 -2.36 12.07 7.58
CA ALA A 110 -2.33 13.48 7.97
C ALA A 110 -3.72 14.05 8.30
N ASP A 111 -4.71 13.18 8.49
CA ASP A 111 -6.08 13.57 8.84
C ASP A 111 -6.16 14.36 10.15
N GLU A 112 -7.17 15.21 10.27
CA GLU A 112 -7.50 15.95 11.50
C GLU A 112 -7.62 15.03 12.73
N MET A 113 -7.43 15.61 13.91
CA MET A 113 -7.62 14.89 15.17
C MET A 113 -9.09 14.47 15.34
N GLY A 114 -9.33 13.27 15.87
CA GLY A 114 -10.69 12.76 16.08
C GLY A 114 -11.34 12.03 14.89
N LEU A 115 -10.69 11.97 13.72
CA LEU A 115 -11.21 11.24 12.54
C LEU A 115 -11.07 9.70 12.66
N GLY A 116 -10.48 9.21 13.74
CA GLY A 116 -10.40 7.77 14.00
C GLY A 116 -9.26 7.06 13.26
N LYS A 117 -8.08 7.69 13.18
CA LYS A 117 -6.85 7.08 12.64
C LYS A 117 -6.53 5.71 13.26
N THR A 118 -6.79 5.54 14.55
CA THR A 118 -6.66 4.24 15.24
C THR A 118 -7.56 3.18 14.63
N ILE A 119 -8.83 3.50 14.37
CA ILE A 119 -9.79 2.58 13.75
C ILE A 119 -9.39 2.30 12.30
N GLN A 120 -8.94 3.30 11.53
CA GLN A 120 -8.39 3.07 10.19
C GLN A 120 -7.17 2.13 10.20
N THR A 121 -6.28 2.28 11.19
CA THR A 121 -5.11 1.39 11.34
C THR A 121 -5.53 -0.05 11.64
N ILE A 122 -6.51 -0.24 12.54
CA ILE A 122 -7.08 -1.57 12.82
C ILE A 122 -7.73 -2.15 11.57
N ALA A 123 -8.51 -1.34 10.83
CA ALA A 123 -9.17 -1.76 9.61
C ALA A 123 -8.18 -2.20 8.53
N LEU A 124 -7.03 -1.53 8.41
CA LEU A 124 -5.95 -1.96 7.52
C LEU A 124 -5.44 -3.34 7.92
N ILE A 125 -5.12 -3.56 9.20
CA ILE A 125 -4.59 -4.85 9.68
C ILE A 125 -5.61 -5.96 9.43
N THR A 126 -6.87 -5.76 9.78
CA THR A 126 -7.90 -6.78 9.58
C THR A 126 -8.15 -7.06 8.10
N HIS A 127 -8.10 -6.05 7.23
CA HIS A 127 -8.16 -6.22 5.77
C HIS A 127 -7.01 -7.09 5.26
N LEU A 128 -5.77 -6.82 5.71
CA LEU A 128 -4.59 -7.61 5.32
C LEU A 128 -4.69 -9.07 5.78
N MET A 129 -5.22 -9.31 6.98
CA MET A 129 -5.43 -10.66 7.52
C MET A 129 -6.48 -11.43 6.71
N GLU A 130 -7.64 -10.82 6.47
CA GLU A 130 -8.77 -11.47 5.81
C GLU A 130 -8.55 -11.69 4.31
N HIS A 131 -8.18 -10.63 3.59
CA HIS A 131 -8.13 -10.64 2.13
C HIS A 131 -6.76 -11.04 1.58
N LYS A 132 -5.66 -10.64 2.26
CA LYS A 132 -4.30 -10.91 1.80
C LYS A 132 -3.60 -12.04 2.56
N ARG A 133 -4.28 -12.65 3.55
CA ARG A 133 -3.78 -13.76 4.38
C ARG A 133 -2.48 -13.43 5.13
N VAL A 134 -2.28 -12.15 5.45
CA VAL A 134 -1.12 -11.69 6.21
C VAL A 134 -1.48 -11.60 7.68
N ASN A 135 -1.05 -12.58 8.46
CA ASN A 135 -1.41 -12.69 9.89
C ASN A 135 -0.38 -12.07 10.85
N GLY A 136 0.68 -11.43 10.33
CA GLY A 136 1.70 -10.75 11.13
C GLY A 136 3.09 -11.40 11.04
N PRO A 137 4.05 -10.95 11.89
CA PRO A 137 3.87 -10.07 13.05
C PRO A 137 3.62 -8.61 12.68
N PHE A 138 2.72 -7.94 13.41
CA PHE A 138 2.49 -6.49 13.31
C PHE A 138 3.02 -5.77 14.55
N LEU A 139 3.72 -4.64 14.36
CA LEU A 139 4.23 -3.80 15.44
C LEU A 139 3.51 -2.45 15.43
N ILE A 140 2.89 -2.11 16.55
CA ILE A 140 2.21 -0.82 16.77
C ILE A 140 2.87 -0.15 17.97
N ILE A 141 3.34 1.08 17.79
CA ILE A 141 3.96 1.87 18.84
C ILE A 141 3.05 3.08 19.11
N VAL A 142 2.73 3.29 20.37
CA VAL A 142 1.91 4.42 20.84
C VAL A 142 2.62 5.10 22.02
N PRO A 143 2.46 6.42 22.20
CA PRO A 143 2.92 7.08 23.42
C PRO A 143 2.16 6.54 24.64
N LEU A 144 2.74 6.69 25.82
CA LEU A 144 2.12 6.21 27.06
C LEU A 144 0.82 6.98 27.39
N SER A 145 0.76 8.27 27.03
CA SER A 145 -0.40 9.17 27.12
C SER A 145 -0.05 10.53 26.54
#